data_AF-A0A842W8B4-F1
#
_entry.id   AF-A0A842W8B4-F1
#
_cell.length_a   1.000
_cell.length_b   1.000
_cell.length_c   1.000
_cell.angle_alpha   90.00
_cell.angle_beta   90.00
_cell.angle_gamma   90.00
#
_symmetry.space_group_name_H-M   'P 1'
#
loop_
_entity.id
_entity.type
_entity.pdbx_description
1 polymer ?
#
loop_
_entity_poly.entity_id
_entity_poly.type
_entity_poly.pdbx_seq_one_letter_code
_entity_poly.pdbx_strand_id
1 'polypeptide(L)'
;MVSTAEEEVARILNLPYYSTDMVRCPDYTAYNASFMAPTSPDPNFRLWDVQLDAIYTYETLGGLLGPIGVGRGKSYIAILAANRAIIRRGHYRVVIMIPPEVYDQLTKIDLPKARHLFNLNGVPYHMCSGPAAKRMEIASQSGKGVWIYSYSSLSAKTGFEELKNIKATCYILDEAHNLARHTAGRTKRFHSVLKELEGEKVVEYTQQMTGSKNVTAIEVVALSGTLTKKSVKDYAHLATRALGLYSPAPTKPQAITSFASVLDAESSGFGLDDRDTRILREFIVWAQNNGFDATVPPRNDEESDEDYSRRCEVGLSMQERIRLAYMHRLNTCPGVVATVDQGLDASLLLSWEEPRRPEGAEADRMVQLMQNVVLKQKTPSGDTIDYGMHQFKWLWELSNGFYNNLIWPTIDMIVEQYPNKHGKVISQQHAEALLAQAQEHHGLLQNYHAILRKFLDSRHIPGCDTPMLVAAEINRQLDGVGVNHKLPDFLIEAYAMQRAEGPHTYSDLPERYSVPVKVCDYKVKAAAAWGKEHKEGIIWYHHPVIGRWIHDALTEEGVPHTFAPAGQNAKAFEKGLV
;
A
#
# COMPACT_ATOMS: atom_id res chain seq x y z
N MET A 1 -15.50 -41.61 4.85
CA MET A 1 -15.98 -40.22 4.90
C MET A 1 -15.17 -39.42 3.89
N VAL A 2 -15.84 -38.68 3.01
CA VAL A 2 -15.18 -37.76 2.08
C VAL A 2 -14.49 -36.69 2.90
N SER A 3 -13.26 -36.34 2.56
CA SER A 3 -12.50 -35.29 3.24
C SER A 3 -13.03 -33.91 2.86
N THR A 4 -12.87 -32.95 3.77
CA THR A 4 -13.24 -31.54 3.55
C THR A 4 -12.63 -30.95 2.27
N ALA A 5 -11.43 -31.41 1.88
CA ALA A 5 -10.76 -30.98 0.65
C ALA A 5 -11.41 -31.57 -0.61
N GLU A 6 -11.77 -32.86 -0.60
CA GLU A 6 -12.49 -33.51 -1.72
C GLU A 6 -13.84 -32.85 -1.99
N GLU A 7 -14.58 -32.48 -0.92
CA GLU A 7 -15.85 -31.75 -1.05
C GLU A 7 -15.66 -30.38 -1.70
N GLU A 8 -14.64 -29.62 -1.30
CA GLU A 8 -14.35 -28.30 -1.88
C GLU A 8 -13.85 -28.40 -3.33
N VAL A 9 -13.03 -29.41 -3.67
CA VAL A 9 -12.64 -29.66 -5.06
C VAL A 9 -13.88 -29.95 -5.91
N ALA A 10 -14.74 -30.88 -5.49
CA ALA A 10 -15.96 -31.18 -6.21
C ALA A 10 -16.86 -29.94 -6.38
N ARG A 11 -17.01 -29.12 -5.34
CA ARG A 11 -17.75 -27.85 -5.41
C ARG A 11 -17.16 -26.91 -6.46
N ILE A 12 -15.84 -26.68 -6.43
CA ILE A 12 -15.16 -25.74 -7.32
C ILE A 12 -15.20 -26.21 -8.78
N LEU A 13 -15.00 -27.51 -9.04
CA LEU A 13 -15.03 -28.07 -10.38
C LEU A 13 -16.45 -28.07 -10.99
N ASN A 14 -17.49 -28.14 -10.15
CA ASN A 14 -18.89 -28.07 -10.58
C ASN A 14 -19.43 -26.64 -10.77
N LEU A 15 -18.64 -25.61 -10.44
CA LEU A 15 -19.02 -24.23 -10.76
C LEU A 15 -19.15 -24.07 -12.29
N PRO A 16 -20.01 -23.17 -12.79
CA PRO A 16 -20.15 -22.95 -14.24
C PRO A 16 -18.82 -22.58 -14.90
N TYR A 17 -18.61 -23.00 -16.15
CA TYR A 17 -17.41 -22.68 -16.93
C TYR A 17 -17.70 -21.52 -17.88
N TYR A 18 -16.90 -20.45 -17.77
CA TYR A 18 -16.87 -19.36 -18.74
C TYR A 18 -15.55 -19.46 -19.48
N SER A 19 -15.59 -19.74 -20.78
CA SER A 19 -14.38 -19.80 -21.61
C SER A 19 -13.59 -18.49 -21.49
N THR A 20 -12.26 -18.57 -21.52
CA THR A 20 -11.38 -17.40 -21.52
C THR A 20 -11.54 -16.52 -22.75
N ASP A 21 -12.05 -17.10 -23.85
CA ASP A 21 -12.29 -16.39 -25.10
C ASP A 21 -13.71 -15.80 -25.17
N MET A 22 -14.54 -16.08 -24.15
CA MET A 22 -15.92 -15.62 -24.12
C MET A 22 -15.97 -14.17 -23.65
N VAL A 23 -16.48 -13.32 -24.53
CA VAL A 23 -16.91 -11.96 -24.21
C VAL A 23 -17.96 -12.01 -23.10
N ARG A 24 -17.66 -11.46 -21.92
CA ARG A 24 -18.61 -11.49 -20.77
C ARG A 24 -19.69 -10.44 -20.96
N CYS A 25 -19.32 -9.23 -21.39
CA CYS A 25 -20.24 -8.17 -21.74
C CYS A 25 -20.77 -8.36 -23.17
N PRO A 26 -22.05 -8.72 -23.39
CA PRO A 26 -22.56 -9.12 -24.70
C PRO A 26 -22.46 -8.03 -25.78
N ASP A 27 -22.43 -6.75 -25.38
CA ASP A 27 -22.23 -5.62 -26.28
C ASP A 27 -21.40 -4.53 -25.57
N TYR A 28 -20.08 -4.54 -25.82
CA TYR A 28 -19.17 -3.54 -25.26
C TYR A 28 -19.52 -2.11 -25.68
N THR A 29 -20.04 -1.90 -26.90
CA THR A 29 -20.31 -0.56 -27.43
C THR A 29 -21.49 0.05 -26.71
N ALA A 30 -22.62 -0.68 -26.65
CA ALA A 30 -23.81 -0.23 -25.93
C ALA A 30 -23.54 -0.09 -24.43
N TYR A 31 -22.78 -1.03 -23.84
CA TYR A 31 -22.47 -0.97 -22.42
C TYR A 31 -21.54 0.20 -22.08
N ASN A 32 -20.48 0.45 -22.87
CA ASN A 32 -19.62 1.64 -22.72
C ASN A 32 -20.44 2.93 -22.81
N ALA A 33 -21.28 3.06 -23.84
CA ALA A 33 -22.14 4.23 -24.04
C ALA A 33 -23.06 4.50 -22.84
N SER A 34 -23.49 3.44 -22.14
CA SER A 34 -24.33 3.58 -20.94
C SER A 34 -23.63 4.23 -19.74
N PHE A 35 -22.30 4.34 -19.75
CA PHE A 35 -21.53 5.06 -18.73
C PHE A 35 -21.22 6.49 -19.13
N MET A 36 -21.15 6.80 -20.42
CA MET A 36 -20.65 8.09 -20.89
C MET A 36 -21.56 9.24 -20.48
N ALA A 37 -20.96 10.34 -20.03
CA ALA A 37 -21.69 11.57 -19.80
C ALA A 37 -22.15 12.15 -21.15
N PRO A 38 -23.39 12.68 -21.26
CA PRO A 38 -23.81 13.42 -22.45
C PRO A 38 -22.90 14.61 -22.78
N THR A 39 -22.22 15.13 -21.76
CA THR A 39 -21.28 16.24 -21.84
C THR A 39 -19.81 15.79 -21.91
N SER A 40 -19.54 14.51 -22.20
CA SER A 40 -18.16 14.01 -22.27
C SER A 40 -17.36 14.81 -23.30
N PRO A 41 -16.18 15.36 -22.94
CA PRO A 41 -15.33 16.10 -23.88
C PRO A 41 -14.75 15.20 -24.96
N ASP A 42 -14.69 13.89 -24.72
CA ASP A 42 -14.32 12.87 -25.68
C ASP A 42 -15.47 11.88 -25.84
N PRO A 43 -16.32 12.02 -26.87
CA PRO A 43 -17.42 11.09 -27.13
C PRO A 43 -16.94 9.73 -27.65
N ASN A 44 -15.67 9.62 -28.07
CA ASN A 44 -15.07 8.38 -28.55
C ASN A 44 -14.28 7.64 -27.47
N PHE A 45 -14.20 8.21 -26.26
CA PHE A 45 -13.54 7.55 -25.13
C PHE A 45 -14.18 6.19 -24.87
N ARG A 46 -13.34 5.16 -24.79
CA ARG A 46 -13.76 3.78 -24.56
C ARG A 46 -12.98 3.17 -23.40
N LEU A 47 -13.71 2.58 -22.46
CA LEU A 47 -13.16 1.72 -21.43
C LEU A 47 -12.58 0.45 -22.08
N TRP A 48 -11.49 -0.07 -21.52
CA TRP A 48 -10.94 -1.35 -21.96
C TRP A 48 -11.95 -2.48 -21.71
N ASP A 49 -11.89 -3.51 -22.55
CA ASP A 49 -12.81 -4.64 -22.50
C ASP A 49 -12.78 -5.32 -21.12
N VAL A 50 -11.61 -5.44 -20.50
CA VAL A 50 -11.48 -5.96 -19.11
C VAL A 50 -12.19 -5.10 -18.07
N GLN A 51 -12.24 -3.77 -18.25
CA GLN A 51 -12.96 -2.88 -17.34
C GLN A 51 -14.47 -3.05 -17.53
N LEU A 52 -14.93 -3.13 -18.78
CA LEU A 52 -16.33 -3.38 -19.11
C LEU A 52 -16.79 -4.74 -18.59
N ASP A 53 -16.00 -5.79 -18.78
CA ASP A 53 -16.28 -7.13 -18.26
C ASP A 53 -16.31 -7.17 -16.73
N ALA A 54 -15.38 -6.48 -16.06
CA ALA A 54 -15.37 -6.39 -14.60
C ALA A 54 -16.66 -5.73 -14.07
N ILE A 55 -17.05 -4.58 -14.64
CA ILE A 55 -18.23 -3.85 -14.19
C ILE A 55 -19.51 -4.62 -14.55
N TYR A 56 -19.58 -5.21 -15.74
CA TYR A 56 -20.71 -6.04 -16.17
C TYR A 56 -20.88 -7.28 -15.29
N THR A 57 -19.77 -7.95 -14.98
CA THR A 57 -19.74 -9.12 -14.09
C THR A 57 -20.27 -8.75 -12.70
N TYR A 58 -19.81 -7.63 -12.14
CA TYR A 58 -20.33 -7.13 -10.87
C TYR A 58 -21.83 -6.79 -10.97
N GLU A 59 -22.24 -6.03 -11.98
CA GLU A 59 -23.64 -5.62 -12.18
C GLU A 59 -24.57 -6.84 -12.30
N THR A 60 -24.10 -7.93 -12.90
CA THR A 60 -24.88 -9.16 -13.10
C THR A 60 -24.92 -10.03 -11.83
N LEU A 61 -23.77 -10.23 -11.18
CA LEU A 61 -23.62 -11.25 -10.13
C LEU A 61 -23.67 -10.70 -8.69
N GLY A 62 -23.51 -9.40 -8.49
CA GLY A 62 -23.46 -8.79 -7.15
C GLY A 62 -22.14 -9.01 -6.41
N GLY A 63 -21.09 -9.42 -7.13
CA GLY A 63 -19.78 -9.70 -6.57
C GLY A 63 -18.72 -9.80 -7.65
N LEU A 64 -17.48 -9.47 -7.31
CA LEU A 64 -16.36 -9.54 -8.24
C LEU A 64 -15.07 -9.88 -7.51
N LEU A 65 -14.35 -10.88 -8.00
CA LEU A 65 -12.94 -11.09 -7.72
C LEU A 65 -12.15 -10.71 -8.97
N GLY A 66 -11.46 -9.57 -8.92
CA GLY A 66 -10.72 -9.01 -10.02
C GLY A 66 -9.20 -9.08 -9.83
N PRO A 67 -8.53 -10.22 -10.13
CA PRO A 67 -7.09 -10.27 -10.23
C PRO A 67 -6.62 -9.51 -11.48
N ILE A 68 -6.68 -8.18 -11.42
CA ILE A 68 -6.45 -7.26 -12.54
C ILE A 68 -5.14 -6.49 -12.31
N GLY A 69 -4.26 -6.55 -13.30
CA GLY A 69 -2.91 -6.01 -13.27
C GLY A 69 -2.80 -4.52 -13.02
N VAL A 70 -1.56 -4.12 -12.75
CA VAL A 70 -1.20 -2.69 -12.67
C VAL A 70 -1.39 -2.05 -14.04
N GLY A 71 -1.82 -0.79 -14.06
CA GLY A 71 -2.02 -0.04 -15.31
C GLY A 71 -3.28 -0.41 -16.09
N ARG A 72 -4.08 -1.39 -15.65
CA ARG A 72 -5.34 -1.82 -16.30
C ARG A 72 -6.59 -1.04 -15.86
N GLY A 73 -6.38 0.11 -15.21
CA GLY A 73 -7.44 1.08 -14.90
C GLY A 73 -8.43 0.64 -13.82
N LYS A 74 -7.95 -0.05 -12.77
CA LYS A 74 -8.75 -0.49 -11.61
C LYS A 74 -9.53 0.65 -10.94
N SER A 75 -8.95 1.85 -10.89
CA SER A 75 -9.59 3.03 -10.28
C SER A 75 -10.93 3.38 -10.97
N TYR A 76 -11.00 3.28 -12.31
CA TYR A 76 -12.27 3.47 -13.03
C TYR A 76 -13.23 2.31 -12.80
N ILE A 77 -12.75 1.06 -12.69
CA ILE A 77 -13.60 -0.07 -12.29
C ILE A 77 -14.23 0.21 -10.94
N ALA A 78 -13.45 0.67 -9.95
CA ALA A 78 -13.95 0.97 -8.61
C ALA A 78 -15.00 2.09 -8.60
N ILE A 79 -14.74 3.21 -9.30
CA ILE A 79 -15.69 4.33 -9.39
C ILE A 79 -16.99 3.92 -10.09
N LEU A 80 -16.89 3.22 -11.22
CA LEU A 80 -18.06 2.83 -12.01
C LEU A 80 -18.84 1.68 -11.38
N ALA A 81 -18.18 0.73 -10.73
CA ALA A 81 -18.84 -0.28 -9.91
C ALA A 81 -19.61 0.36 -8.76
N ALA A 82 -19.05 1.38 -8.08
CA ALA A 82 -19.77 2.10 -7.03
C ALA A 82 -21.02 2.80 -7.56
N ASN A 83 -20.92 3.41 -8.74
CA ASN A 83 -22.05 4.03 -9.41
C ASN A 83 -23.14 2.99 -9.77
N ARG A 84 -22.75 1.83 -10.32
CA ARG A 84 -23.69 0.74 -10.66
C ARG A 84 -24.32 0.10 -9.43
N ALA A 85 -23.56 -0.07 -8.35
CA ALA A 85 -24.08 -0.52 -7.07
C ALA A 85 -25.27 0.34 -6.63
N ILE A 86 -25.12 1.66 -6.77
CA ILE A 86 -26.11 2.64 -6.34
C ILE A 86 -27.31 2.76 -7.29
N ILE A 87 -27.05 2.81 -8.60
CA ILE A 87 -28.08 3.14 -9.60
C ILE A 87 -28.81 1.90 -10.11
N ARG A 88 -28.10 0.78 -10.28
CA ARG A 88 -28.63 -0.44 -10.88
C ARG A 88 -28.92 -1.54 -9.86
N ARG A 89 -28.07 -1.70 -8.85
CA ARG A 89 -28.24 -2.73 -7.82
C ARG A 89 -29.00 -2.26 -6.58
N GLY A 90 -29.25 -0.95 -6.46
CA GLY A 90 -30.12 -0.38 -5.42
C GLY A 90 -29.43 -0.19 -4.07
N HIS A 91 -28.10 -0.27 -4.00
CA HIS A 91 -27.38 0.06 -2.77
C HIS A 91 -27.58 1.53 -2.39
N TYR A 92 -27.83 1.78 -1.11
CA TYR A 92 -27.95 3.13 -0.59
C TYR A 92 -26.59 3.75 -0.27
N ARG A 93 -25.66 2.94 0.24
CA ARG A 93 -24.33 3.36 0.64
C ARG A 93 -23.27 2.35 0.22
N VAL A 94 -22.21 2.88 -0.38
CA VAL A 94 -21.07 2.10 -0.88
C VAL A 94 -19.79 2.62 -0.24
N VAL A 95 -18.86 1.74 0.07
CA VAL A 95 -17.50 2.12 0.48
C VAL A 95 -16.51 1.70 -0.60
N ILE A 96 -15.67 2.63 -1.04
CA ILE A 96 -14.45 2.33 -1.80
C ILE A 96 -13.27 2.40 -0.82
N MET A 97 -12.61 1.27 -0.62
CA MET A 97 -11.40 1.15 0.18
C MET A 97 -10.17 1.25 -0.71
N ILE A 98 -9.23 2.13 -0.34
CA ILE A 98 -8.00 2.36 -1.12
C ILE A 98 -6.75 2.46 -0.22
N PRO A 99 -5.55 2.23 -0.77
CA PRO A 99 -4.31 2.54 -0.07
C PRO A 99 -4.14 4.06 0.15
N PRO A 100 -3.46 4.50 1.23
CA PRO A 100 -3.21 5.91 1.51
C PRO A 100 -2.51 6.66 0.36
N GLU A 101 -1.55 6.00 -0.29
CA GLU A 101 -0.77 6.52 -1.41
C GLU A 101 -1.60 6.80 -2.66
N VAL A 102 -2.73 6.12 -2.84
CA VAL A 102 -3.64 6.31 -3.98
C VAL A 102 -4.74 7.33 -3.65
N TYR A 103 -4.87 7.76 -2.39
CA TYR A 103 -5.99 8.60 -1.95
C TYR A 103 -6.08 9.92 -2.70
N ASP A 104 -4.97 10.65 -2.77
CA ASP A 104 -4.93 11.94 -3.48
C ASP A 104 -5.09 11.76 -4.99
N GLN A 105 -4.50 10.70 -5.56
CA GLN A 105 -4.66 10.36 -6.98
C GLN A 105 -6.14 10.12 -7.32
N LEU A 106 -6.83 9.26 -6.57
CA LEU A 106 -8.23 8.94 -6.81
C LEU A 106 -9.13 10.18 -6.61
N THR A 107 -8.92 10.92 -5.53
CA THR A 107 -9.85 11.99 -5.11
C THR A 107 -9.63 13.32 -5.84
N LYS A 108 -8.38 13.67 -6.15
CA LYS A 108 -8.03 14.96 -6.77
C LYS A 108 -7.84 14.87 -8.29
N ILE A 109 -7.59 13.68 -8.84
CA ILE A 109 -7.31 13.51 -10.27
C ILE A 109 -8.34 12.59 -10.92
N ASP A 110 -8.45 11.34 -10.48
CA ASP A 110 -9.22 10.34 -11.21
C ASP A 110 -10.73 10.58 -11.10
N LEU A 111 -11.25 10.90 -9.91
CA LEU A 111 -12.67 11.16 -9.71
C LEU A 111 -13.15 12.44 -10.43
N PRO A 112 -12.42 13.58 -10.39
CA PRO A 112 -12.74 14.73 -11.23
C PRO A 112 -12.75 14.38 -12.72
N LYS A 113 -11.74 13.67 -13.24
CA LYS A 113 -11.70 13.22 -14.63
C LYS A 113 -12.88 12.30 -14.96
N ALA A 114 -13.18 11.34 -14.08
CA ALA A 114 -14.30 10.42 -14.23
C ALA A 114 -15.65 11.14 -14.26
N ARG A 115 -15.83 12.25 -13.52
CA ARG A 115 -17.05 13.08 -13.59
C ARG A 115 -17.21 13.82 -14.92
N HIS A 116 -16.12 14.13 -15.61
CA HIS A 116 -16.17 14.72 -16.95
C HIS A 116 -16.49 13.68 -18.02
N LEU A 117 -15.97 12.45 -17.89
CA LEU A 117 -16.13 11.39 -18.88
C LEU A 117 -17.44 10.62 -18.71
N PHE A 118 -17.84 10.34 -17.47
CA PHE A 118 -18.91 9.41 -17.14
C PHE A 118 -20.08 10.08 -16.43
N ASN A 119 -21.26 9.51 -16.60
CA ASN A 119 -22.49 9.92 -15.94
C ASN A 119 -22.48 9.50 -14.46
N LEU A 120 -21.72 10.25 -13.64
CA LEU A 120 -21.67 10.11 -12.18
C LEU A 120 -22.63 11.07 -11.46
N ASN A 121 -23.48 11.79 -12.21
CA ASN A 121 -24.34 12.84 -11.69
C ASN A 121 -25.35 12.28 -10.68
N GLY A 122 -25.52 12.98 -9.56
CA GLY A 122 -26.48 12.63 -8.50
C GLY A 122 -25.96 11.65 -7.44
N VAL A 123 -24.71 11.18 -7.53
CA VAL A 123 -24.08 10.36 -6.50
C VAL A 123 -23.03 11.20 -5.73
N PRO A 124 -23.26 11.53 -4.45
CA PRO A 124 -22.26 12.24 -3.66
C PRO A 124 -21.12 11.29 -3.27
N TYR A 125 -19.91 11.85 -3.23
CA TYR A 125 -18.70 11.14 -2.80
C TYR A 125 -18.16 11.81 -1.54
N HIS A 126 -18.03 11.04 -0.47
CA HIS A 126 -17.65 11.48 0.87
C HIS A 126 -16.22 11.04 1.18
N MET A 127 -15.35 12.00 1.46
CA MET A 127 -13.90 11.78 1.60
C MET A 127 -13.52 11.53 3.06
N CYS A 128 -13.48 10.27 3.51
CA CYS A 128 -13.10 9.92 4.89
C CYS A 128 -11.59 10.05 5.11
N SER A 129 -11.10 11.29 5.27
CA SER A 129 -9.69 11.61 5.54
C SER A 129 -9.52 12.59 6.69
N GLY A 130 -8.28 12.73 7.16
CA GLY A 130 -7.92 13.63 8.26
C GLY A 130 -8.00 12.98 9.65
N PRO A 131 -8.07 13.81 10.71
CA PRO A 131 -8.12 13.33 12.10
C PRO A 131 -9.35 12.45 12.39
N ALA A 132 -9.26 11.61 13.43
CA ALA A 132 -10.30 10.64 13.78
C ALA A 132 -11.70 11.27 13.97
N ALA A 133 -11.77 12.44 14.61
CA ALA A 133 -13.04 13.17 14.80
C ALA A 133 -13.70 13.54 13.46
N LYS A 134 -12.92 14.06 12.51
CA LYS A 134 -13.39 14.42 11.17
C LYS A 134 -13.82 13.19 10.37
N ARG A 135 -13.04 12.10 10.43
CA ARG A 135 -13.44 10.85 9.75
C ARG A 135 -14.74 10.29 10.33
N MET A 136 -14.93 10.35 11.64
CA MET A 136 -16.17 9.92 12.29
C MET A 136 -17.37 10.77 11.89
N GLU A 137 -17.19 12.09 11.80
CA GLU A 137 -18.22 13.02 11.31
C GLU A 137 -18.65 12.63 9.88
N ILE A 138 -17.68 12.43 8.97
CA ILE A 138 -17.94 12.06 7.58
C ILE A 138 -18.58 10.67 7.47
N ALA A 139 -18.10 9.71 8.26
CA ALA A 139 -18.67 8.37 8.34
C ALA A 139 -20.13 8.37 8.82
N SER A 140 -20.50 9.35 9.64
CA SER A 140 -21.85 9.51 10.18
C SER A 140 -22.78 10.33 9.28
N GLN A 141 -22.30 10.84 8.15
CA GLN A 141 -23.12 11.64 7.24
C GLN A 141 -24.37 10.86 6.80
N SER A 142 -25.51 11.54 6.83
CA SER A 142 -26.78 10.98 6.39
C SER A 142 -26.87 10.97 4.86
N GLY A 143 -27.79 10.17 4.31
CA GLY A 143 -28.05 10.14 2.87
C GLY A 143 -27.39 9.00 2.11
N LYS A 144 -27.67 9.02 0.81
CA LYS A 144 -27.21 8.08 -0.23
C LYS A 144 -25.86 8.54 -0.77
N GLY A 145 -24.89 7.66 -0.96
CA GLY A 145 -23.58 8.08 -1.46
C GLY A 145 -22.48 7.02 -1.49
N VAL A 146 -21.28 7.45 -1.88
CA VAL A 146 -20.06 6.65 -1.91
C VAL A 146 -19.06 7.22 -0.92
N TRP A 147 -18.56 6.42 0.00
CA TRP A 147 -17.53 6.81 0.96
C TRP A 147 -16.17 6.30 0.50
N ILE A 148 -15.20 7.19 0.35
CA ILE A 148 -13.81 6.85 0.03
C ILE A 148 -13.03 6.76 1.34
N TYR A 149 -12.55 5.56 1.65
CA TYR A 149 -11.97 5.22 2.95
C TYR A 149 -10.59 4.56 2.77
N SER A 150 -9.60 4.91 3.60
CA SER A 150 -8.26 4.34 3.46
C SER A 150 -8.07 3.08 4.33
N TYR A 151 -7.29 2.10 3.83
CA TYR A 151 -6.94 0.91 4.63
C TYR A 151 -6.17 1.25 5.90
N SER A 152 -5.37 2.33 5.92
CA SER A 152 -4.65 2.77 7.12
C SER A 152 -5.61 3.24 8.22
N SER A 153 -6.74 3.84 7.86
CA SER A 153 -7.75 4.31 8.82
C SER A 153 -8.42 3.14 9.56
N LEU A 154 -8.52 1.96 8.93
CA LEU A 154 -8.99 0.75 9.61
C LEU A 154 -8.07 0.30 10.76
N SER A 155 -6.77 0.66 10.72
CA SER A 155 -5.82 0.34 11.77
C SER A 155 -5.91 1.29 12.97
N ALA A 156 -6.55 2.46 12.83
CA ALA A 156 -6.76 3.40 13.92
C ALA A 156 -7.74 2.87 14.99
N LYS A 157 -7.66 3.40 16.23
CA LYS A 157 -8.53 2.99 17.36
C LYS A 157 -10.02 3.09 17.03
N THR A 158 -10.41 4.11 16.25
CA THR A 158 -11.79 4.41 15.85
C THR A 158 -12.23 3.74 14.55
N GLY A 159 -11.32 3.09 13.81
CA GLY A 159 -11.60 2.63 12.43
C GLY A 159 -12.72 1.60 12.31
N PHE A 160 -12.97 0.82 13.36
CA PHE A 160 -14.11 -0.10 13.43
C PHE A 160 -15.45 0.67 13.50
N GLU A 161 -15.56 1.63 14.43
CA GLU A 161 -16.77 2.45 14.61
C GLU A 161 -17.02 3.35 13.39
N GLU A 162 -15.96 3.90 12.79
CA GLU A 162 -16.06 4.70 11.55
C GLU A 162 -16.72 3.87 10.43
N LEU A 163 -16.19 2.68 10.13
CA LEU A 163 -16.72 1.84 9.06
C LEU A 163 -18.13 1.30 9.37
N LYS A 164 -18.42 1.01 10.63
CA LYS A 164 -19.74 0.60 11.12
C LYS A 164 -20.78 1.69 10.94
N ASN A 165 -20.45 2.94 11.25
CA ASN A 165 -21.38 4.08 11.15
C ASN A 165 -21.76 4.43 9.71
N ILE A 166 -20.90 4.13 8.74
CA ILE A 166 -21.24 4.28 7.33
C ILE A 166 -22.42 3.37 6.97
N LYS A 167 -22.53 2.16 7.53
CA LYS A 167 -23.59 1.17 7.22
C LYS A 167 -23.69 0.88 5.73
N ALA A 168 -22.55 0.73 5.06
CA ALA A 168 -22.52 0.37 3.65
C ALA A 168 -22.95 -1.09 3.44
N THR A 169 -23.65 -1.34 2.34
CA THR A 169 -24.06 -2.68 1.91
C THR A 169 -23.32 -3.16 0.66
N CYS A 170 -22.41 -2.33 0.13
CA CYS A 170 -21.47 -2.70 -0.92
C CYS A 170 -20.07 -2.18 -0.57
N TYR A 171 -19.07 -3.04 -0.69
CA TYR A 171 -17.67 -2.72 -0.42
C TYR A 171 -16.81 -3.02 -1.65
N ILE A 172 -16.12 -2.00 -2.12
CA ILE A 172 -15.19 -2.07 -3.26
C ILE A 172 -13.79 -1.91 -2.70
N LEU A 173 -12.97 -2.94 -2.85
CA LEU A 173 -11.63 -3.06 -2.28
C LEU A 173 -10.63 -2.90 -3.42
N ASP A 174 -10.15 -1.67 -3.64
CA ASP A 174 -9.06 -1.44 -4.59
C ASP A 174 -7.73 -1.78 -3.93
N GLU A 175 -6.86 -2.50 -4.61
CA GLU A 175 -5.66 -3.11 -4.00
C GLU A 175 -6.01 -4.00 -2.78
N ALA A 176 -6.98 -4.89 -2.98
CA ALA A 176 -7.53 -5.81 -1.98
C ALA A 176 -6.49 -6.69 -1.27
N HIS A 177 -5.27 -6.85 -1.83
CA HIS A 177 -4.16 -7.52 -1.16
C HIS A 177 -3.81 -6.88 0.20
N ASN A 178 -4.20 -5.63 0.45
CA ASN A 178 -4.11 -5.00 1.77
C ASN A 178 -4.90 -5.76 2.85
N LEU A 179 -5.95 -6.49 2.49
CA LEU A 179 -6.74 -7.32 3.41
C LEU A 179 -6.37 -8.82 3.32
N ALA A 180 -5.25 -9.17 2.67
CA ALA A 180 -4.88 -10.57 2.45
C ALA A 180 -4.58 -11.34 3.76
N ARG A 181 -3.91 -10.70 4.70
CA ARG A 181 -3.56 -11.34 5.97
C ARG A 181 -4.77 -11.42 6.89
N HIS A 182 -5.39 -12.60 7.03
CA HIS A 182 -6.56 -12.81 7.89
C HIS A 182 -6.30 -12.50 9.38
N THR A 183 -5.04 -12.62 9.84
CA THR A 183 -4.64 -12.34 11.23
C THR A 183 -4.46 -10.86 11.53
N ALA A 184 -4.31 -10.01 10.50
CA ALA A 184 -4.04 -8.59 10.67
C ALA A 184 -5.24 -7.86 11.30
N GLY A 185 -4.97 -6.90 12.19
CA GLY A 185 -6.01 -6.15 12.90
C GLY A 185 -7.01 -5.47 11.97
N ARG A 186 -6.55 -4.90 10.85
CA ARG A 186 -7.41 -4.28 9.82
C ARG A 186 -8.38 -5.26 9.16
N THR A 187 -7.91 -6.46 8.83
CA THR A 187 -8.72 -7.52 8.20
C THR A 187 -9.76 -8.06 9.18
N LYS A 188 -9.36 -8.29 10.44
CA LYS A 188 -10.29 -8.69 11.51
C LYS A 188 -11.40 -7.66 11.69
N ARG A 189 -11.06 -6.37 11.80
CA ARG A 189 -12.04 -5.28 11.94
C ARG A 189 -12.98 -5.20 10.76
N PHE A 190 -12.47 -5.29 9.53
CA PHE A 190 -13.29 -5.34 8.32
C PHE A 190 -14.33 -6.47 8.39
N HIS A 191 -13.90 -7.70 8.67
CA HIS A 191 -14.83 -8.83 8.80
C HIS A 191 -15.81 -8.70 9.96
N SER A 192 -15.38 -8.12 11.09
CA SER A 192 -16.27 -7.83 12.21
C SER A 192 -17.39 -6.86 11.81
N VAL A 193 -17.08 -5.82 11.02
CA VAL A 193 -18.10 -4.88 10.52
C VAL A 193 -19.09 -5.57 9.58
N LEU A 194 -18.60 -6.39 8.63
CA LEU A 194 -19.49 -7.14 7.73
C LEU A 194 -20.44 -8.05 8.53
N LYS A 195 -19.90 -8.80 9.49
CA LYS A 195 -20.67 -9.70 10.35
C LYS A 195 -21.75 -8.98 11.16
N GLU A 196 -21.50 -7.74 11.58
CA GLU A 196 -22.50 -6.95 12.32
C GLU A 196 -23.66 -6.46 11.44
N LEU A 197 -23.42 -6.29 10.14
CA LEU A 197 -24.39 -5.77 9.17
C LEU A 197 -25.12 -6.88 8.40
N GLU A 198 -24.63 -8.13 8.42
CA GLU A 198 -25.17 -9.28 7.69
C GLU A 198 -26.60 -9.72 8.09
N GLY A 199 -27.25 -10.47 7.19
CA GLY A 199 -28.55 -11.10 7.41
C GLY A 199 -29.72 -10.14 7.26
N GLU A 200 -30.73 -10.30 8.11
CA GLU A 200 -31.98 -9.51 8.08
C GLU A 200 -31.72 -8.00 8.19
N LYS A 201 -30.63 -7.60 8.86
CA LYS A 201 -30.20 -6.21 9.00
C LYS A 201 -29.93 -5.51 7.66
N VAL A 202 -29.40 -6.22 6.65
CA VAL A 202 -29.17 -5.64 5.31
C VAL A 202 -30.50 -5.29 4.65
N VAL A 203 -31.45 -6.22 4.72
CA VAL A 203 -32.78 -6.09 4.12
C VAL A 203 -33.58 -4.99 4.83
N GLU A 204 -33.60 -5.00 6.16
CA GLU A 204 -34.25 -3.98 6.97
C GLU A 204 -33.69 -2.59 6.69
N TYR A 205 -32.36 -2.44 6.71
CA TYR A 205 -31.69 -1.18 6.44
C TYR A 205 -31.99 -0.66 5.04
N THR A 206 -31.89 -1.54 4.02
CA THR A 206 -32.12 -1.12 2.64
C THR A 206 -33.58 -0.80 2.38
N GLN A 207 -34.53 -1.58 2.94
CA GLN A 207 -35.96 -1.30 2.87
C GLN A 207 -36.28 0.04 3.53
N GLN A 208 -35.69 0.33 4.70
CA GLN A 208 -35.90 1.60 5.40
C GLN A 208 -35.38 2.80 4.61
N MET A 209 -34.22 2.66 3.96
CA MET A 209 -33.56 3.78 3.27
C MET A 209 -34.03 3.99 1.83
N THR A 210 -34.42 2.94 1.13
CA THR A 210 -34.76 2.98 -0.30
C THR A 210 -36.22 2.65 -0.61
N GLY A 211 -36.96 2.08 0.36
CA GLY A 211 -38.29 1.52 0.12
C GLY A 211 -38.29 0.19 -0.65
N SER A 212 -37.12 -0.35 -0.98
CA SER A 212 -36.94 -1.57 -1.78
C SER A 212 -36.20 -2.67 -1.04
N LYS A 213 -36.57 -3.93 -1.32
CA LYS A 213 -35.90 -5.15 -0.81
C LYS A 213 -34.89 -5.75 -1.81
N ASN A 214 -34.48 -4.98 -2.82
CA ASN A 214 -33.61 -5.50 -3.90
C ASN A 214 -32.21 -5.91 -3.41
N VAL A 215 -31.72 -5.32 -2.30
CA VAL A 215 -30.44 -5.71 -1.69
C VAL A 215 -30.70 -6.65 -0.52
N THR A 216 -30.28 -7.90 -0.68
CA THR A 216 -30.50 -8.98 0.30
C THR A 216 -29.24 -9.42 1.04
N ALA A 217 -28.06 -9.02 0.54
CA ALA A 217 -26.78 -9.37 1.11
C ALA A 217 -25.78 -8.21 0.93
N ILE A 218 -24.68 -8.28 1.67
CA ILE A 218 -23.54 -7.39 1.44
C ILE A 218 -22.81 -7.85 0.19
N GLU A 219 -22.55 -6.92 -0.72
CA GLU A 219 -21.80 -7.16 -1.94
C GLU A 219 -20.34 -6.74 -1.78
N VAL A 220 -19.40 -7.53 -2.31
CA VAL A 220 -17.97 -7.23 -2.26
C VAL A 220 -17.34 -7.33 -3.64
N VAL A 221 -16.60 -6.29 -4.01
CA VAL A 221 -15.75 -6.23 -5.19
C VAL A 221 -14.30 -6.16 -4.72
N ALA A 222 -13.47 -7.15 -5.04
CA ALA A 222 -12.07 -7.21 -4.66
C ALA A 222 -11.17 -7.09 -5.89
N LEU A 223 -10.45 -5.98 -6.03
CA LEU A 223 -9.56 -5.69 -7.15
C LEU A 223 -8.11 -5.70 -6.69
N SER A 224 -7.22 -6.48 -7.32
CA SER A 224 -5.77 -6.45 -7.03
C SER A 224 -4.98 -7.30 -8.02
N GLY A 225 -3.90 -6.77 -8.58
CA GLY A 225 -3.06 -7.50 -9.56
C GLY A 225 -2.14 -8.56 -8.93
N THR A 226 -2.04 -8.60 -7.60
CA THR A 226 -1.10 -9.50 -6.89
C THR A 226 -1.81 -10.50 -5.99
N LEU A 227 -3.14 -10.50 -5.97
CA LEU A 227 -3.94 -11.20 -4.96
C LEU A 227 -3.76 -12.72 -4.98
N THR A 228 -3.65 -13.30 -6.17
CA THR A 228 -3.60 -14.76 -6.37
C THR A 228 -2.18 -15.30 -6.55
N LYS A 229 -1.13 -14.46 -6.43
CA LYS A 229 0.24 -14.82 -6.82
C LYS A 229 0.98 -15.71 -5.80
N LYS A 230 0.72 -15.54 -4.50
CA LYS A 230 1.55 -16.16 -3.43
C LYS A 230 0.92 -17.37 -2.77
N SER A 231 -0.24 -17.19 -2.16
CA SER A 231 -0.88 -18.21 -1.34
C SER A 231 -2.41 -18.17 -1.46
N VAL A 232 -3.03 -19.34 -1.46
CA VAL A 232 -4.51 -19.44 -1.40
C VAL A 232 -5.05 -18.91 -0.07
N LYS A 233 -4.28 -19.02 1.01
CA LYS A 233 -4.64 -18.48 2.34
C LYS A 233 -4.84 -16.97 2.34
N ASP A 234 -4.15 -16.28 1.43
CA ASP A 234 -4.14 -14.82 1.37
C ASP A 234 -5.39 -14.25 0.69
N TYR A 235 -6.13 -15.03 -0.10
CA TYR A 235 -7.29 -14.50 -0.82
C TYR A 235 -8.57 -15.32 -0.71
N ALA A 236 -8.52 -16.55 -0.20
CA ALA A 236 -9.70 -17.42 -0.11
C ALA A 236 -10.86 -16.76 0.65
N HIS A 237 -10.60 -16.01 1.72
CA HIS A 237 -11.63 -15.27 2.44
C HIS A 237 -12.20 -14.11 1.62
N LEU A 238 -11.38 -13.39 0.83
CA LEU A 238 -11.86 -12.32 -0.04
C LEU A 238 -12.69 -12.86 -1.20
N ALA A 239 -12.25 -13.95 -1.82
CA ALA A 239 -13.01 -14.66 -2.86
C ALA A 239 -14.35 -15.17 -2.31
N THR A 240 -14.35 -15.74 -1.10
CA THR A 240 -15.58 -16.18 -0.42
C THR A 240 -16.50 -15.00 -0.09
N ARG A 241 -15.94 -13.84 0.31
CA ARG A 241 -16.74 -12.63 0.55
C ARG A 241 -17.31 -12.02 -0.71
N ALA A 242 -16.58 -12.07 -1.83
CA ALA A 242 -17.03 -11.55 -3.11
C ALA A 242 -18.07 -12.47 -3.77
N LEU A 243 -17.86 -13.78 -3.75
CA LEU A 243 -18.60 -14.73 -4.58
C LEU A 243 -19.42 -15.77 -3.81
N GLY A 244 -19.28 -15.84 -2.49
CA GLY A 244 -20.01 -16.79 -1.64
C GLY A 244 -19.75 -18.24 -2.05
N LEU A 245 -20.83 -18.99 -2.28
CA LEU A 245 -20.77 -20.39 -2.74
C LEU A 245 -20.22 -20.54 -4.16
N TYR A 246 -20.21 -19.46 -4.95
CA TYR A 246 -19.60 -19.39 -6.28
C TYR A 246 -18.11 -19.06 -6.25
N SER A 247 -17.48 -19.02 -5.07
CA SER A 247 -16.04 -18.79 -4.94
C SER A 247 -15.23 -19.93 -5.55
N PRO A 248 -14.24 -19.65 -6.43
CA PRO A 248 -13.31 -20.65 -6.94
C PRO A 248 -12.19 -21.00 -5.93
N ALA A 249 -12.20 -20.37 -4.75
CA ALA A 249 -11.32 -20.70 -3.64
C ALA A 249 -12.03 -21.60 -2.62
N PRO A 250 -11.28 -22.45 -1.89
CA PRO A 250 -11.85 -23.23 -0.79
C PRO A 250 -12.41 -22.30 0.29
N THR A 251 -13.59 -22.62 0.82
CA THR A 251 -14.29 -21.81 1.82
C THR A 251 -14.04 -22.28 3.26
N LYS A 252 -13.68 -23.56 3.42
CA LYS A 252 -13.49 -24.21 4.73
C LYS A 252 -12.02 -24.12 5.18
N PRO A 253 -11.71 -23.76 6.45
CA PRO A 253 -10.32 -23.58 6.92
C PRO A 253 -9.39 -24.78 6.71
N GLN A 254 -9.90 -26.01 6.87
CA GLN A 254 -9.13 -27.24 6.64
C GLN A 254 -8.76 -27.38 5.15
N ALA A 255 -9.73 -27.18 4.25
CA ALA A 255 -9.49 -27.23 2.82
C ALA A 255 -8.55 -26.12 2.34
N ILE A 256 -8.65 -24.91 2.89
CA ILE A 256 -7.69 -23.82 2.60
C ILE A 256 -6.26 -24.26 2.93
N THR A 257 -6.06 -24.97 4.05
CA THR A 257 -4.74 -25.45 4.46
C THR A 257 -4.22 -26.54 3.50
N SER A 258 -5.06 -27.49 3.10
CA SER A 258 -4.73 -28.52 2.11
C SER A 258 -4.47 -27.96 0.72
N PHE A 259 -5.20 -26.94 0.29
CA PHE A 259 -4.95 -26.28 -0.99
C PHE A 259 -3.61 -25.56 -0.96
N ALA A 260 -3.32 -24.85 0.12
CA ALA A 260 -2.09 -24.10 0.30
C ALA A 260 -0.83 -24.98 0.35
N SER A 261 -0.91 -26.17 0.96
CA SER A 261 0.22 -27.12 1.00
C SER A 261 0.69 -27.52 -0.40
N VAL A 262 -0.23 -27.56 -1.38
CA VAL A 262 0.07 -27.91 -2.78
C VAL A 262 0.28 -26.66 -3.65
N LEU A 263 -0.52 -25.61 -3.49
CA LEU A 263 -0.57 -24.48 -4.43
C LEU A 263 0.37 -23.33 -4.10
N ASP A 264 0.86 -23.19 -2.86
CA ASP A 264 1.63 -21.99 -2.47
C ASP A 264 3.05 -21.98 -3.07
N ALA A 265 3.59 -20.78 -3.35
CA ALA A 265 4.92 -20.57 -3.96
C ALA A 265 6.09 -21.11 -3.11
N GLU A 266 5.93 -21.14 -1.78
CA GLU A 266 6.99 -21.50 -0.83
C GLU A 266 6.95 -22.98 -0.40
N SER A 267 5.98 -23.77 -0.90
CA SER A 267 5.82 -25.18 -0.54
C SER A 267 6.86 -26.12 -1.15
N SER A 268 7.75 -25.59 -1.99
CA SER A 268 8.81 -26.32 -2.69
C SER A 268 9.95 -26.68 -1.74
N GLY A 269 9.79 -27.74 -0.94
CA GLY A 269 10.93 -28.29 -0.20
C GLY A 269 10.72 -29.47 0.74
N PHE A 270 9.53 -29.67 1.31
CA PHE A 270 9.33 -30.76 2.28
C PHE A 270 7.95 -31.39 2.10
N GLY A 271 7.95 -32.64 1.62
CA GLY A 271 6.82 -33.57 1.65
C GLY A 271 5.48 -32.93 1.32
N LEU A 272 5.21 -32.69 0.03
CA LEU A 272 3.82 -32.53 -0.43
C LEU A 272 3.03 -33.69 0.17
N ASP A 273 1.92 -33.41 0.86
CA ASP A 273 1.05 -34.48 1.32
C ASP A 273 0.55 -35.21 0.06
N ASP A 274 1.01 -36.46 -0.13
CA ASP A 274 0.66 -37.30 -1.27
C ASP A 274 -0.85 -37.41 -1.44
N ARG A 275 -1.58 -37.32 -0.32
CA ARG A 275 -3.04 -37.31 -0.31
C ARG A 275 -3.61 -36.02 -0.91
N ASP A 276 -3.20 -34.85 -0.44
CA ASP A 276 -3.69 -33.56 -0.93
C ASP A 276 -3.33 -33.37 -2.41
N THR A 277 -2.12 -33.77 -2.79
CA THR A 277 -1.69 -33.76 -4.20
C THR A 277 -2.60 -34.64 -5.05
N ARG A 278 -2.96 -35.84 -4.59
CA ARG A 278 -3.89 -36.73 -5.31
C ARG A 278 -5.28 -36.10 -5.48
N ILE A 279 -5.78 -35.42 -4.45
CA ILE A 279 -7.08 -34.76 -4.49
C ILE A 279 -7.07 -33.58 -5.48
N LEU A 280 -6.01 -32.77 -5.49
CA LEU A 280 -5.93 -31.59 -6.35
C LEU A 280 -5.55 -31.91 -7.81
N ARG A 281 -5.09 -33.15 -8.12
CA ARG A 281 -4.91 -33.60 -9.51
C ARG A 281 -6.19 -33.58 -10.34
N GLU A 282 -7.36 -33.62 -9.69
CA GLU A 282 -8.65 -33.49 -10.37
C GLU A 282 -8.79 -32.16 -11.13
N PHE A 283 -8.09 -31.09 -10.72
CA PHE A 283 -8.04 -29.86 -11.50
C PHE A 283 -7.40 -30.07 -12.87
N ILE A 284 -6.37 -30.92 -12.98
CA ILE A 284 -5.69 -31.20 -14.27
C ILE A 284 -6.66 -31.93 -15.20
N VAL A 285 -7.34 -32.96 -14.69
CA VAL A 285 -8.33 -33.74 -15.47
C VAL A 285 -9.46 -32.83 -15.94
N TRP A 286 -9.98 -31.98 -15.04
CA TRP A 286 -11.00 -31.02 -15.38
C TRP A 286 -10.52 -30.01 -16.43
N ALA A 287 -9.31 -29.48 -16.31
CA ALA A 287 -8.78 -28.51 -17.26
C ALA A 287 -8.61 -29.13 -18.66
N GLN A 288 -8.09 -30.35 -18.75
CA GLN A 288 -7.97 -31.10 -19.99
C GLN A 288 -9.34 -31.34 -20.65
N ASN A 289 -10.35 -31.72 -19.86
CA ASN A 289 -11.72 -31.90 -20.35
C ASN A 289 -12.37 -30.60 -20.86
N ASN A 290 -11.85 -29.44 -20.46
CA ASN A 290 -12.28 -28.11 -20.91
C ASN A 290 -11.29 -27.49 -21.92
N GLY A 291 -10.42 -28.29 -22.54
CA GLY A 291 -9.54 -27.85 -23.63
C GLY A 291 -8.29 -27.09 -23.20
N PHE A 292 -7.93 -27.11 -21.90
CA PHE A 292 -6.71 -26.49 -21.39
C PHE A 292 -5.68 -27.55 -20.98
N ASP A 293 -4.53 -27.57 -21.66
CA ASP A 293 -3.44 -28.48 -21.32
C ASP A 293 -2.52 -27.88 -20.26
N ALA A 294 -2.78 -28.22 -19.00
CA ALA A 294 -1.95 -27.82 -17.87
C ALA A 294 -0.61 -28.59 -17.76
N THR A 295 -0.30 -29.47 -18.71
CA THR A 295 0.98 -30.20 -18.74
C THR A 295 2.07 -29.48 -19.53
N VAL A 296 1.67 -28.49 -20.32
CA VAL A 296 2.56 -27.67 -21.14
C VAL A 296 2.74 -26.30 -20.46
N PRO A 297 3.97 -25.77 -20.36
CA PRO A 297 4.17 -24.43 -19.86
C PRO A 297 3.43 -23.39 -20.73
N PRO A 298 2.87 -22.32 -20.13
CA PRO A 298 2.30 -21.23 -20.91
C PRO A 298 3.39 -20.61 -21.78
N ARG A 299 3.04 -20.35 -23.05
CA ARG A 299 3.89 -19.66 -24.00
C ARG A 299 3.90 -18.17 -23.67
N ASN A 300 5.06 -17.54 -23.77
CA ASN A 300 5.15 -16.08 -23.66
C ASN A 300 5.12 -15.48 -25.07
N ASP A 301 4.51 -14.32 -25.23
CA ASP A 301 4.31 -13.68 -26.55
C ASP A 301 5.64 -13.28 -27.20
N GLU A 302 6.67 -13.02 -26.40
CA GLU A 302 8.02 -12.63 -26.85
C GLU A 302 9.04 -13.79 -26.86
N GLU A 303 8.62 -15.00 -26.48
CA GLU A 303 9.49 -16.16 -26.43
C GLU A 303 9.72 -16.78 -27.81
N SER A 304 11.00 -17.01 -28.14
CA SER A 304 11.38 -17.70 -29.37
C SER A 304 10.83 -19.14 -29.40
N ASP A 305 10.52 -19.65 -30.59
CA ASP A 305 10.06 -21.05 -30.74
C ASP A 305 11.08 -22.04 -30.16
N GLU A 306 12.38 -21.73 -30.23
CA GLU A 306 13.45 -22.56 -29.67
C GLU A 306 13.42 -22.58 -28.13
N ASP A 307 13.27 -21.42 -27.49
CA ASP A 307 13.24 -21.33 -26.03
C ASP A 307 11.96 -21.95 -25.44
N TYR A 308 10.83 -21.73 -26.10
CA TYR A 308 9.57 -22.37 -25.72
C TYR A 308 9.67 -23.91 -25.83
N SER A 309 10.25 -24.40 -26.93
CA SER A 309 10.47 -25.84 -27.11
C SER A 309 11.37 -26.43 -26.02
N ARG A 310 12.47 -25.77 -25.67
CA ARG A 310 13.35 -26.20 -24.57
C ARG A 310 12.62 -26.28 -23.22
N ARG A 311 11.75 -25.31 -22.91
CA ARG A 311 10.94 -25.36 -21.67
C ARG A 311 9.91 -26.49 -21.70
N CYS A 312 9.30 -26.74 -22.85
CA CYS A 312 8.39 -27.88 -23.02
C CYS A 312 9.12 -29.22 -22.83
N GLU A 313 10.39 -29.33 -23.24
CA GLU A 313 11.22 -30.53 -23.04
C GLU A 313 11.56 -30.78 -21.56
N VAL A 314 11.90 -29.72 -20.80
CA VAL A 314 12.14 -29.83 -19.35
C VAL A 314 10.86 -30.26 -18.61
N GLY A 315 9.71 -29.78 -19.08
CA GLY A 315 8.39 -30.12 -18.56
C GLY A 315 8.10 -29.49 -17.19
N LEU A 316 6.83 -29.49 -16.81
CA LEU A 316 6.37 -28.95 -15.54
C LEU A 316 6.38 -29.99 -14.43
N SER A 317 6.77 -29.59 -13.22
CA SER A 317 6.55 -30.37 -12.00
C SER A 317 5.06 -30.59 -11.74
N MET A 318 4.71 -31.63 -10.96
CA MET A 318 3.31 -31.91 -10.61
C MET A 318 2.64 -30.69 -9.95
N GLN A 319 3.38 -29.98 -9.10
CA GLN A 319 2.88 -28.80 -8.41
C GLN A 319 2.53 -27.68 -9.39
N GLU A 320 3.41 -27.39 -10.35
CA GLU A 320 3.18 -26.38 -11.38
C GLU A 320 1.97 -26.72 -12.25
N ARG A 321 1.81 -27.99 -12.64
CA ARG A 321 0.64 -28.46 -13.40
C ARG A 321 -0.66 -28.23 -12.64
N ILE A 322 -0.70 -28.60 -11.36
CA ILE A 322 -1.87 -28.38 -10.50
C ILE A 322 -2.15 -26.88 -10.37
N ARG A 323 -1.12 -26.03 -10.20
CA ARG A 323 -1.28 -24.58 -10.11
C ARG A 323 -1.83 -23.97 -11.38
N LEU A 324 -1.31 -24.36 -12.55
CA LEU A 324 -1.82 -23.88 -13.84
C LEU A 324 -3.27 -24.29 -14.04
N ALA A 325 -3.61 -25.56 -13.77
CA ALA A 325 -4.98 -26.05 -13.87
C ALA A 325 -5.94 -25.33 -12.91
N TYR A 326 -5.52 -25.11 -11.67
CA TYR A 326 -6.27 -24.35 -10.67
C TYR A 326 -6.45 -22.88 -11.09
N MET A 327 -5.41 -22.23 -11.62
CA MET A 327 -5.49 -20.86 -12.12
C MET A 327 -6.41 -20.75 -13.33
N HIS A 328 -6.37 -21.73 -14.25
CA HIS A 328 -7.33 -21.81 -15.36
C HIS A 328 -8.76 -21.91 -14.82
N ARG A 329 -9.00 -22.78 -13.82
CA ARG A 329 -10.32 -22.87 -13.17
C ARG A 329 -10.74 -21.56 -12.53
N LEU A 330 -9.83 -20.88 -11.83
CA LEU A 330 -10.09 -19.59 -11.20
C LEU A 330 -10.50 -18.53 -12.24
N ASN A 331 -9.77 -18.41 -13.35
CA ASN A 331 -10.02 -17.40 -14.38
C ASN A 331 -11.30 -17.65 -15.18
N THR A 332 -11.71 -18.91 -15.30
CA THR A 332 -12.93 -19.35 -16.00
C THR A 332 -14.16 -19.43 -15.08
N CYS A 333 -14.04 -18.94 -13.84
CA CYS A 333 -15.14 -18.90 -12.90
C CYS A 333 -16.05 -17.67 -13.17
N PRO A 334 -17.39 -17.81 -13.04
CA PRO A 334 -18.30 -16.68 -12.94
C PRO A 334 -17.87 -15.76 -11.78
N GLY A 335 -17.93 -14.46 -11.99
CA GLY A 335 -17.54 -13.51 -10.95
C GLY A 335 -16.04 -13.24 -10.86
N VAL A 336 -15.20 -13.92 -11.65
CA VAL A 336 -13.77 -13.63 -11.75
C VAL A 336 -13.47 -12.93 -13.06
N VAL A 337 -12.79 -11.78 -12.98
CA VAL A 337 -12.26 -11.10 -14.17
C VAL A 337 -10.77 -10.86 -13.95
N ALA A 338 -9.96 -11.65 -14.64
CA ALA A 338 -8.51 -11.64 -14.52
C ALA A 338 -7.88 -10.99 -15.74
N THR A 339 -6.77 -10.30 -15.55
CA THR A 339 -5.83 -10.10 -16.66
C THR A 339 -4.82 -11.22 -16.66
N VAL A 340 -4.39 -11.62 -17.85
CA VAL A 340 -3.21 -12.45 -18.01
C VAL A 340 -2.02 -11.53 -17.72
N ASP A 341 -1.74 -11.31 -16.44
CA ASP A 341 -0.54 -10.60 -15.99
C ASP A 341 0.68 -11.49 -16.29
N GLN A 342 1.08 -11.57 -17.57
CA GLN A 342 2.49 -11.82 -17.81
C GLN A 342 3.21 -10.56 -17.33
N GLY A 343 4.25 -10.75 -16.50
CA GLY A 343 5.12 -9.66 -16.08
C GLY A 343 5.70 -8.93 -17.29
N LEU A 344 6.47 -7.88 -17.06
CA LEU A 344 7.35 -7.40 -18.13
C LEU A 344 8.23 -8.60 -18.57
N ASP A 345 8.15 -8.99 -19.84
CA ASP A 345 8.83 -10.14 -20.46
C ASP A 345 10.34 -9.87 -20.65
N ALA A 346 10.97 -9.29 -19.64
CA ALA A 346 12.40 -9.05 -19.60
C ALA A 346 13.05 -10.01 -18.60
N SER A 347 14.05 -10.75 -19.06
CA SER A 347 14.94 -11.48 -18.16
C SER A 347 15.65 -10.50 -17.23
N LEU A 348 15.32 -10.54 -15.93
CA LEU A 348 15.99 -9.73 -14.92
C LEU A 348 17.26 -10.44 -14.46
N LEU A 349 18.40 -10.02 -15.01
CA LEU A 349 19.71 -10.43 -14.52
C LEU A 349 20.07 -9.61 -13.29
N LEU A 350 19.91 -10.19 -12.11
CA LEU A 350 20.34 -9.60 -10.84
C LEU A 350 21.80 -9.95 -10.58
N SER A 351 22.70 -9.02 -10.87
CA SER A 351 24.09 -9.09 -10.43
C SER A 351 24.27 -8.27 -9.15
N TRP A 352 24.83 -8.89 -8.12
CA TRP A 352 25.25 -8.18 -6.92
C TRP A 352 26.69 -7.69 -7.11
N GLU A 353 26.89 -6.37 -6.99
CA GLU A 353 28.22 -5.77 -6.96
C GLU A 353 28.34 -4.90 -5.70
N GLU A 354 29.37 -5.16 -4.90
CA GLU A 354 29.71 -4.32 -3.76
C GLU A 354 30.87 -3.41 -4.17
N PRO A 355 30.62 -2.13 -4.51
CA PRO A 355 31.68 -1.23 -4.92
C PRO A 355 32.68 -1.08 -3.76
N ARG A 356 33.94 -1.40 -4.05
CA ARG A 356 35.01 -1.30 -3.03
C ARG A 356 35.04 0.12 -2.50
N ARG A 357 35.03 0.25 -1.18
CA ARG A 357 35.23 1.54 -0.53
C ARG A 357 36.59 2.10 -0.98
N PRO A 358 36.64 3.33 -1.53
CA PRO A 358 37.89 3.91 -1.98
C PRO A 358 38.80 4.22 -0.80
N GLU A 359 40.11 4.24 -1.07
CA GLU A 359 41.11 4.76 -0.15
C GLU A 359 41.22 6.27 -0.35
N GLY A 360 41.18 7.05 0.73
CA GLY A 360 41.33 8.50 0.65
C GLY A 360 40.64 9.26 1.79
N ALA A 361 40.99 10.55 1.90
CA ALA A 361 40.55 11.41 2.99
C ALA A 361 39.03 11.51 3.15
N GLU A 362 38.28 11.46 2.05
CA GLU A 362 36.80 11.47 2.05
C GLU A 362 36.20 10.20 2.63
N ALA A 363 36.74 9.03 2.27
CA ALA A 363 36.31 7.74 2.80
C ALA A 363 36.68 7.61 4.28
N ASP A 364 37.87 8.08 4.66
CA ASP A 364 38.31 8.13 6.06
C ASP A 364 37.41 9.05 6.89
N ARG A 365 37.04 10.21 6.35
CA ARG A 365 36.09 11.13 6.99
C ARG A 365 34.72 10.48 7.19
N MET A 366 34.20 9.78 6.17
CA MET A 366 32.94 9.04 6.27
C MET A 366 32.98 8.00 7.39
N VAL A 367 34.08 7.23 7.49
CA VAL A 367 34.27 6.22 8.54
C VAL A 367 34.36 6.85 9.92
N GLN A 368 35.08 7.97 10.05
CA GLN A 368 35.15 8.72 11.31
C GLN A 368 33.77 9.22 11.75
N LEU A 369 32.93 9.69 10.81
CA LEU A 369 31.55 10.08 11.10
C LEU A 369 30.71 8.88 11.54
N MET A 370 30.84 7.73 10.87
CA MET A 370 30.15 6.50 11.27
C MET A 370 30.60 6.02 12.67
N GLN A 371 31.90 6.10 12.96
CA GLN A 371 32.44 5.79 14.29
C GLN A 371 31.90 6.76 15.36
N ASN A 372 31.77 8.05 15.06
CA ASN A 372 31.14 9.01 15.98
C ASN A 372 29.67 8.65 16.23
N VAL A 373 28.93 8.20 15.22
CA VAL A 373 27.55 7.75 15.35
C VAL A 373 27.44 6.50 16.23
N VAL A 374 28.33 5.52 16.07
CA VAL A 374 28.29 4.26 16.84
C VAL A 374 28.85 4.42 18.24
N LEU A 375 30.05 4.98 18.37
CA LEU A 375 30.82 4.98 19.61
C LEU A 375 30.48 6.19 20.49
N LYS A 376 30.28 7.35 19.87
CA LYS A 376 30.00 8.59 20.60
C LYS A 376 28.51 8.93 20.64
N GLN A 377 27.68 8.17 19.91
CA GLN A 377 26.24 8.40 19.78
C GLN A 377 25.92 9.85 19.43
N LYS A 378 26.72 10.43 18.53
CA LYS A 378 26.53 11.78 18.00
C LYS A 378 26.22 11.75 16.52
N THR A 379 25.28 12.59 16.09
CA THR A 379 25.03 12.80 14.67
C THR A 379 26.27 13.43 14.01
N PRO A 380 26.40 13.37 12.68
CA PRO A 380 27.45 14.10 11.97
C PRO A 380 27.46 15.61 12.24
N SER A 381 26.31 16.18 12.60
CA SER A 381 26.12 17.58 12.98
C SER A 381 26.50 17.87 14.44
N GLY A 382 26.74 16.83 15.26
CA GLY A 382 27.16 16.94 16.66
C GLY A 382 26.05 16.75 17.71
N ASP A 383 24.79 16.59 17.29
CA ASP A 383 23.66 16.34 18.18
C ASP A 383 23.75 14.97 18.84
N THR A 384 23.15 14.82 20.02
CA THR A 384 23.01 13.54 20.71
C THR A 384 21.94 12.71 19.99
N ILE A 385 22.33 11.52 19.53
CA ILE A 385 21.39 10.48 19.09
C ILE A 385 20.66 10.01 20.34
N ASP A 386 19.43 9.53 20.25
CA ASP A 386 18.54 9.19 21.38
C ASP A 386 18.14 7.71 21.38
N TYR A 387 17.78 7.12 20.23
CA TYR A 387 17.39 5.71 20.11
C TYR A 387 17.98 5.00 18.87
N GLY A 388 17.94 3.66 18.86
CA GLY A 388 18.58 2.82 17.84
C GLY A 388 18.11 3.06 16.40
N MET A 389 16.82 3.38 16.19
CA MET A 389 16.33 3.74 14.84
C MET A 389 16.94 5.05 14.33
N HIS A 390 17.23 6.02 15.21
CA HIS A 390 17.89 7.26 14.84
C HIS A 390 19.36 7.00 14.47
N GLN A 391 20.05 6.12 15.18
CA GLN A 391 21.39 5.64 14.82
C GLN A 391 21.40 4.96 13.45
N PHE A 392 20.44 4.05 13.20
CA PHE A 392 20.30 3.35 11.92
C PHE A 392 20.13 4.33 10.76
N LYS A 393 19.29 5.35 10.90
CA LYS A 393 19.09 6.41 9.88
C LYS A 393 20.43 7.02 9.45
N TRP A 394 21.26 7.48 10.40
CA TRP A 394 22.53 8.13 10.08
C TRP A 394 23.56 7.18 9.49
N LEU A 395 23.65 5.95 10.00
CA LEU A 395 24.53 4.94 9.42
C LEU A 395 24.13 4.59 7.99
N TRP A 396 22.83 4.52 7.73
CA TRP A 396 22.32 4.25 6.40
C TRP A 396 22.65 5.39 5.42
N GLU A 397 22.43 6.65 5.79
CA GLU A 397 22.85 7.80 4.97
C GLU A 397 24.37 7.81 4.74
N LEU A 398 25.16 7.69 5.81
CA LEU A 398 26.64 7.72 5.73
C LEU A 398 27.18 6.56 4.91
N SER A 399 26.58 5.37 4.99
CA SER A 399 26.95 4.23 4.14
C SER A 399 26.70 4.48 2.65
N ASN A 400 25.94 5.52 2.29
CA ASN A 400 25.74 5.98 0.93
C ASN A 400 26.62 7.18 0.57
N GLY A 401 27.56 7.57 1.44
CA GLY A 401 28.52 8.63 1.17
C GLY A 401 28.01 10.04 1.45
N PHE A 402 26.89 10.19 2.15
CA PHE A 402 26.32 11.50 2.49
C PHE A 402 25.65 11.50 3.85
N TYR A 403 25.26 12.68 4.33
CA TYR A 403 24.30 12.78 5.43
C TYR A 403 23.49 14.05 5.30
N ASN A 404 22.34 14.08 5.95
CA ASN A 404 21.48 15.25 6.00
C ASN A 404 21.87 16.16 7.17
N ASN A 405 22.61 17.22 6.91
CA ASN A 405 22.96 18.19 7.94
C ASN A 405 21.72 18.99 8.35
N LEU A 406 21.44 19.04 9.66
CA LEU A 406 20.32 19.83 10.20
C LEU A 406 20.81 21.24 10.50
N ILE A 407 20.32 22.22 9.76
CA ILE A 407 20.69 23.63 9.94
C ILE A 407 19.50 24.46 10.37
N TRP A 408 19.78 25.47 11.20
CA TRP A 408 18.77 26.45 11.59
C TRP A 408 18.45 27.38 10.41
N PRO A 409 17.18 27.79 10.25
CA PRO A 409 16.80 28.84 9.31
C PRO A 409 17.49 30.17 9.64
N THR A 410 17.82 30.92 8.60
CA THR A 410 18.33 32.28 8.77
C THR A 410 17.19 33.19 9.20
N ILE A 411 17.53 34.35 9.77
CA ILE A 411 16.55 35.34 10.21
C ILE A 411 15.61 35.73 9.05
N ASP A 412 16.17 35.95 7.86
CA ASP A 412 15.39 36.29 6.66
C ASP A 412 14.39 35.18 6.27
N MET A 413 14.81 33.91 6.35
CA MET A 413 13.92 32.77 6.09
C MET A 413 12.78 32.70 7.12
N ILE A 414 13.06 33.00 8.39
CA ILE A 414 12.05 32.99 9.45
C ILE A 414 11.02 34.12 9.19
N VAL A 415 11.49 35.31 8.81
CA VAL A 415 10.64 36.45 8.46
C VAL A 415 9.70 36.13 7.29
N GLU A 416 10.19 35.38 6.29
CA GLU A 416 9.41 34.99 5.10
C GLU A 416 8.44 33.82 5.37
N GLN A 417 8.86 32.82 6.16
CA GLN A 417 8.15 31.55 6.33
C GLN A 417 7.18 31.52 7.52
N TYR A 418 7.40 32.35 8.54
CA TYR A 418 6.61 32.34 9.78
C TYR A 418 5.79 33.64 9.92
N PRO A 419 4.62 33.75 9.26
CA PRO A 419 3.73 34.88 9.49
C PRO A 419 3.16 34.82 10.91
N ASN A 420 2.88 35.99 11.50
CA ASN A 420 2.16 36.02 12.77
C ASN A 420 0.72 35.47 12.63
N LYS A 421 0.00 35.29 13.75
CA LYS A 421 -1.41 34.79 13.78
C LYS A 421 -2.41 35.58 12.90
N HIS A 422 -2.00 36.70 12.30
CA HIS A 422 -2.79 37.53 11.39
C HIS A 422 -2.25 37.57 9.94
N GLY A 423 -1.32 36.67 9.57
CA GLY A 423 -0.78 36.59 8.22
C GLY A 423 0.21 37.69 7.85
N LYS A 424 0.71 38.47 8.83
CA LYS A 424 1.66 39.56 8.59
C LYS A 424 3.09 39.10 8.82
N VAL A 425 3.99 39.61 7.99
CA VAL A 425 5.45 39.48 8.12
C VAL A 425 5.88 39.91 9.52
N ILE A 426 6.65 39.07 10.20
CA ILE A 426 7.18 39.35 11.53
C ILE A 426 8.41 40.27 11.44
N SER A 427 8.67 41.05 12.49
CA SER A 427 9.86 41.90 12.52
C SER A 427 11.14 41.08 12.68
N GLN A 428 12.27 41.63 12.21
CA GLN A 428 13.58 41.00 12.35
C GLN A 428 13.93 40.69 13.81
N GLN A 429 13.63 41.61 14.73
CA GLN A 429 13.80 41.41 16.18
C GLN A 429 12.94 40.24 16.72
N HIS A 430 11.74 40.04 16.18
CA HIS A 430 10.89 38.92 16.60
C HIS A 430 11.41 37.59 16.06
N ALA A 431 11.90 37.56 14.82
CA ALA A 431 12.54 36.38 14.23
C ALA A 431 13.81 35.98 15.00
N GLU A 432 14.63 36.93 15.45
CA GLU A 432 15.79 36.70 16.32
C GLU A 432 15.38 36.06 17.65
N ALA A 433 14.34 36.59 18.30
CA ALA A 433 13.82 36.05 19.55
C ALA A 433 13.26 34.62 19.39
N LEU A 434 12.54 34.35 18.29
CA LEU A 434 12.02 33.01 17.98
C LEU A 434 13.14 32.00 17.71
N LEU A 435 14.17 32.40 16.97
CA LEU A 435 15.33 31.54 16.72
C LEU A 435 16.09 31.23 18.03
N ALA A 436 16.29 32.22 18.89
CA ALA A 436 16.92 32.04 20.19
C ALA A 436 16.12 31.05 21.07
N GLN A 437 14.79 31.21 21.12
CA GLN A 437 13.91 30.28 21.84
C GLN A 437 13.96 28.86 21.27
N ALA A 438 14.01 28.72 19.94
CA ALA A 438 14.11 27.41 19.29
C ALA A 438 15.45 26.71 19.62
N GLN A 439 16.55 27.46 19.61
CA GLN A 439 17.88 26.95 19.98
C GLN A 439 17.95 26.56 21.45
N GLU A 440 17.38 27.37 22.35
CA GLU A 440 17.30 27.08 23.78
C GLU A 440 16.48 25.82 24.05
N HIS A 441 15.27 25.74 23.49
CA HIS A 441 14.41 24.55 23.61
C HIS A 441 15.10 23.30 23.05
N HIS A 442 15.79 23.41 21.92
CA HIS A 442 16.57 22.31 21.38
C HIS A 442 17.68 21.86 22.35
N GLY A 443 18.38 22.80 23.00
CA GLY A 443 19.36 22.49 24.04
C GLY A 443 18.76 21.75 25.23
N LEU A 444 17.57 22.16 25.70
CA LEU A 444 16.84 21.48 26.76
C LEU A 444 16.44 20.06 26.36
N LEU A 445 15.96 19.88 25.12
CA LEU A 445 15.63 18.58 24.56
C LEU A 445 16.85 17.65 24.48
N GLN A 446 18.00 18.17 24.04
CA GLN A 446 19.26 17.43 24.00
C GLN A 446 19.72 17.00 25.39
N ASN A 447 19.61 17.89 26.38
CA ASN A 447 19.95 17.58 27.76
C ASN A 447 19.02 16.49 28.33
N TYR A 448 17.71 16.60 28.10
CA TYR A 448 16.74 15.57 28.51
C TYR A 448 17.07 14.20 27.89
N HIS A 449 17.36 14.13 26.59
CA HIS A 449 17.72 12.88 25.94
C HIS A 449 19.01 12.26 26.50
N ALA A 450 20.02 13.08 26.82
CA ALA A 450 21.24 12.61 27.46
C ALA A 450 20.99 12.01 28.86
N ILE A 451 20.11 12.63 29.65
CA ILE A 451 19.71 12.14 30.97
C ILE A 451 18.88 10.85 30.85
N LEU A 452 17.90 10.84 29.94
CA LEU A 452 17.03 9.69 29.68
C LEU A 452 17.84 8.45 29.25
N ARG A 453 18.85 8.63 28.41
CA ARG A 453 19.76 7.54 28.03
C ARG A 453 20.48 6.95 29.24
N LYS A 454 21.13 7.79 30.05
CA LYS A 454 21.85 7.32 31.26
C LYS A 454 20.91 6.54 32.18
N PHE A 455 19.64 6.96 32.26
CA PHE A 455 18.62 6.25 33.00
C PHE A 455 18.33 4.86 32.40
N LEU A 456 18.07 4.77 31.09
CA LEU A 456 17.78 3.49 30.40
C LEU A 456 18.96 2.51 30.43
N ASP A 457 20.20 3.01 30.30
CA ASP A 457 21.41 2.19 30.35
C ASP A 457 21.69 1.62 31.75
N SER A 458 21.30 2.35 32.80
CA SER A 458 21.57 1.99 34.20
C SER A 458 20.42 1.25 34.89
N ARG A 459 19.19 1.34 34.37
CA ARG A 459 17.99 0.78 35.00
C ARG A 459 17.06 0.16 33.97
N HIS A 460 16.91 -1.15 34.04
CA HIS A 460 15.92 -1.88 33.26
C HIS A 460 14.65 -2.08 34.08
N ILE A 461 13.64 -1.22 33.89
CA ILE A 461 12.32 -1.32 34.55
C ILE A 461 11.30 -1.80 33.51
N PRO A 462 10.74 -3.01 33.63
CA PRO A 462 9.69 -3.48 32.73
C PRO A 462 8.50 -2.51 32.70
N GLY A 463 8.11 -2.01 31.52
CA GLY A 463 7.06 -0.99 31.40
C GLY A 463 7.58 0.46 31.42
N CYS A 464 8.89 0.66 31.54
CA CYS A 464 9.64 1.91 31.39
C CYS A 464 10.97 1.67 30.65
N ASP A 465 10.96 0.71 29.73
CA ASP A 465 12.10 0.20 28.98
C ASP A 465 12.33 0.91 27.64
N THR A 466 11.44 1.84 27.28
CA THR A 466 11.57 2.67 26.08
C THR A 466 11.33 4.14 26.41
N PRO A 467 11.92 5.08 25.64
CA PRO A 467 11.70 6.52 25.81
C PRO A 467 10.22 6.92 25.91
N MET A 468 9.36 6.32 25.06
CA MET A 468 7.93 6.60 25.05
C MET A 468 7.23 6.17 26.35
N LEU A 469 7.58 5.00 26.88
CA LEU A 469 6.99 4.49 28.12
C LEU A 469 7.44 5.31 29.32
N VAL A 470 8.72 5.72 29.35
CA VAL A 470 9.24 6.63 30.37
C VAL A 470 8.51 7.96 30.34
N ALA A 471 8.35 8.59 29.17
CA ALA A 471 7.61 9.85 29.04
C ALA A 471 6.14 9.71 29.47
N ALA A 472 5.47 8.61 29.09
CA ALA A 472 4.09 8.33 29.51
C ALA A 472 3.97 8.19 31.04
N GLU A 473 4.95 7.58 31.68
CA GLU A 473 4.97 7.40 33.13
C GLU A 473 5.30 8.71 33.86
N ILE A 474 6.22 9.54 33.34
CA ILE A 474 6.47 10.89 33.86
C ILE A 474 5.19 11.74 33.79
N ASN A 475 4.45 11.68 32.68
CA ASN A 475 3.18 12.40 32.55
C ASN A 475 2.16 11.95 33.61
N ARG A 476 2.05 10.64 33.89
CA ARG A 476 1.18 10.15 34.98
C ARG A 476 1.57 10.71 36.34
N GLN A 477 2.88 10.80 36.61
CA GLN A 477 3.40 11.37 37.86
C GLN A 477 3.12 12.87 37.99
N LEU A 478 3.31 13.64 36.91
CA LEU A 478 3.03 15.07 36.87
C LEU A 478 1.53 15.37 36.99
N ASP A 479 0.68 14.55 36.35
CA ASP A 479 -0.78 14.71 36.35
C ASP A 479 -1.45 14.18 37.63
N GLY A 480 -0.68 13.63 38.59
CA GLY A 480 -1.19 13.09 39.86
C GLY A 480 -2.08 11.85 39.70
N VAL A 481 -1.99 11.16 38.55
CA VAL A 481 -2.72 9.92 38.26
C VAL A 481 -1.95 8.74 38.87
N GLY A 482 -2.62 7.62 39.14
CA GLY A 482 -1.96 6.41 39.63
C GLY A 482 -0.78 5.99 38.75
N VAL A 483 0.41 5.85 39.36
CA VAL A 483 1.67 5.52 38.69
C VAL A 483 2.00 4.05 38.90
N ASN A 484 2.49 3.40 37.85
CA ASN A 484 3.00 2.03 37.92
C ASN A 484 4.42 2.01 38.52
N HIS A 485 5.22 3.06 38.26
CA HIS A 485 6.61 3.15 38.72
C HIS A 485 6.96 4.57 39.19
N LYS A 486 7.70 4.67 40.30
CA LYS A 486 8.26 5.95 40.76
C LYS A 486 9.58 6.23 40.05
N LEU A 487 9.56 7.14 39.07
CA LEU A 487 10.77 7.59 38.37
C LEU A 487 11.57 8.62 39.18
N PRO A 488 12.88 8.78 38.92
CA PRO A 488 13.74 9.71 39.66
C PRO A 488 13.43 11.19 39.37
N ASP A 489 13.53 12.04 40.40
CA ASP A 489 13.20 13.47 40.30
C ASP A 489 14.03 14.21 39.24
N PHE A 490 15.34 13.92 39.12
CA PHE A 490 16.19 14.55 38.10
C PHE A 490 15.74 14.30 36.65
N LEU A 491 15.08 13.16 36.40
CA LEU A 491 14.56 12.79 35.08
C LEU A 491 13.25 13.52 34.80
N ILE A 492 12.41 13.64 35.83
CA ILE A 492 11.14 14.39 35.80
C ILE A 492 11.42 15.89 35.59
N GLU A 493 12.39 16.45 36.31
CA GLU A 493 12.82 17.85 36.19
C GLU A 493 13.30 18.15 34.77
N ALA A 494 14.19 17.33 34.20
CA ALA A 494 14.69 17.52 32.84
C ALA A 494 13.57 17.45 31.78
N TYR A 495 12.61 16.54 31.97
CA TYR A 495 11.43 16.45 31.11
C TYR A 495 10.51 17.67 31.25
N ALA A 496 10.26 18.11 32.48
CA ALA A 496 9.44 19.28 32.76
C ALA A 496 10.05 20.57 32.19
N MET A 497 11.37 20.74 32.25
CA MET A 497 12.07 21.89 31.67
C MET A 497 11.93 21.96 30.15
N GLN A 498 12.02 20.82 29.46
CA GLN A 498 11.79 20.75 28.02
C GLN A 498 10.33 20.98 27.65
N ARG A 499 9.39 20.60 28.53
CA ARG A 499 7.94 20.73 28.32
C ARG A 499 7.38 22.10 28.70
N ALA A 500 8.04 22.86 29.58
CA ALA A 500 7.50 24.06 30.23
C ALA A 500 6.93 25.06 29.21
N GLU A 501 5.60 25.19 29.23
CA GLU A 501 4.77 25.95 28.29
C GLU A 501 5.03 27.46 28.43
N GLY A 502 5.78 28.03 27.49
CA GLY A 502 5.78 29.48 27.25
C GLY A 502 4.54 29.93 26.47
N PRO A 503 4.32 31.24 26.27
CA PRO A 503 3.18 31.80 25.53
C PRO A 503 3.09 31.37 24.04
N HIS A 504 4.11 30.65 23.55
CA HIS A 504 4.12 29.94 22.28
C HIS A 504 4.17 28.44 22.60
N THR A 505 3.16 27.68 22.16
CA THR A 505 3.29 26.23 22.08
C THR A 505 4.50 25.91 21.21
N TYR A 506 5.44 25.07 21.69
CA TYR A 506 6.68 24.71 20.98
C TYR A 506 6.45 24.15 19.56
N SER A 507 5.20 23.84 19.19
CA SER A 507 4.74 23.55 17.82
C SER A 507 4.99 24.69 16.82
N ASP A 508 5.11 25.92 17.30
CA ASP A 508 5.17 27.12 16.45
C ASP A 508 6.60 27.66 16.30
N LEU A 509 7.60 26.96 16.88
CA LEU A 509 9.00 27.38 16.78
C LEU A 509 9.61 27.00 15.43
N PRO A 510 10.59 27.80 14.94
CA PRO A 510 11.34 27.45 13.75
C PRO A 510 11.96 26.06 13.82
N GLU A 511 11.73 25.24 12.80
CA GLU A 511 12.31 23.90 12.70
C GLU A 511 13.63 23.94 11.92
N ARG A 512 14.54 23.02 12.25
CA ARG A 512 15.76 22.82 11.46
C ARG A 512 15.41 22.08 10.18
N TYR A 513 15.95 22.54 9.06
CA TYR A 513 15.77 21.87 7.78
C TYR A 513 17.01 21.06 7.40
N SER A 514 16.76 20.04 6.59
CA SER A 514 17.73 19.03 6.18
C SER A 514 18.44 19.46 4.90
N VAL A 515 19.76 19.65 4.97
CA VAL A 515 20.60 19.92 3.80
C VAL A 515 21.56 18.75 3.56
N PRO A 516 21.52 18.11 2.39
CA PRO A 516 22.40 16.98 2.12
C PRO A 516 23.85 17.46 1.98
N VAL A 517 24.75 16.82 2.72
CA VAL A 517 26.20 17.02 2.65
C VAL A 517 26.83 15.79 2.03
N LYS A 518 27.46 15.98 0.87
CA LYS A 518 28.27 14.96 0.21
C LYS A 518 29.57 14.76 1.00
N VAL A 519 29.88 13.52 1.38
CA VAL A 519 31.08 13.16 2.13
C VAL A 519 32.03 12.33 1.27
N CYS A 520 31.51 11.35 0.57
CA CYS A 520 32.25 10.46 -0.31
C CYS A 520 31.35 10.07 -1.49
N ASP A 521 31.89 10.05 -2.70
CA ASP A 521 31.10 9.85 -3.92
C ASP A 521 31.20 8.45 -4.52
N TYR A 522 31.76 7.50 -3.77
CA TYR A 522 32.14 6.20 -4.31
C TYR A 522 30.99 5.41 -4.94
N LYS A 523 29.79 5.43 -4.35
CA LYS A 523 28.60 4.79 -4.94
C LYS A 523 28.10 5.52 -6.18
N VAL A 524 28.22 6.85 -6.21
CA VAL A 524 27.85 7.66 -7.37
C VAL A 524 28.79 7.34 -8.54
N LYS A 525 30.10 7.31 -8.28
CA LYS A 525 31.11 6.90 -9.26
C LYS A 525 30.91 5.47 -9.75
N ALA A 526 30.62 4.53 -8.84
CA ALA A 526 30.33 3.14 -9.21
C ALA A 526 29.09 3.03 -10.11
N ALA A 527 28.01 3.73 -9.77
CA ALA A 527 26.80 3.76 -10.59
C ALA A 527 27.05 4.40 -11.97
N ALA A 528 27.83 5.48 -12.03
CA ALA A 528 28.20 6.12 -13.30
C ALA A 528 29.09 5.21 -14.16
N ALA A 529 30.07 4.54 -13.55
CA ALA A 529 30.92 3.56 -14.23
C ALA A 529 30.10 2.38 -14.76
N TRP A 530 29.18 1.85 -13.95
CA TRP A 530 28.25 0.80 -14.36
C TRP A 530 27.41 1.23 -15.57
N GLY A 531 26.84 2.44 -15.53
CA GLY A 531 26.06 2.98 -16.65
C GLY A 531 26.88 3.25 -17.92
N LYS A 532 28.19 3.43 -17.80
CA LYS A 532 29.10 3.55 -18.95
C LYS A 532 29.40 2.21 -19.59
N GLU A 533 29.52 1.15 -18.79
CA GLU A 533 29.77 -0.21 -19.25
C GLU A 533 28.51 -0.86 -19.86
N HIS A 534 27.34 -0.54 -19.33
CA HIS A 534 26.06 -1.13 -19.73
C HIS A 534 25.30 -0.19 -20.66
N LYS A 535 25.08 -0.62 -21.91
CA LYS A 535 24.36 0.17 -22.93
C LYS A 535 22.86 0.31 -22.64
N GLU A 536 22.29 -0.65 -21.90
CA GLU A 536 20.88 -0.71 -21.53
C GLU A 536 20.78 -1.17 -20.07
N GLY A 537 19.93 -0.50 -19.28
CA GLY A 537 19.80 -0.83 -17.87
C GLY A 537 19.04 0.22 -17.07
N ILE A 538 18.70 -0.12 -15.83
CA ILE A 538 18.02 0.79 -14.90
C ILE A 538 18.84 0.90 -13.63
N ILE A 539 19.28 2.12 -13.30
CA ILE A 539 19.91 2.43 -12.02
C ILE A 539 18.82 2.86 -11.04
N TRP A 540 18.47 1.98 -10.12
CA TRP A 540 17.54 2.28 -9.04
C TRP A 540 18.27 2.96 -7.88
N TYR A 541 17.70 4.03 -7.35
CA TYR A 541 18.21 4.73 -6.18
C TYR A 541 17.11 4.93 -5.14
N HIS A 542 17.48 4.85 -3.86
CA HIS A 542 16.56 5.07 -2.76
C HIS A 542 16.51 6.56 -2.34
N HIS A 543 17.67 7.20 -2.23
CA HIS A 543 17.77 8.59 -1.75
C HIS A 543 17.69 9.57 -2.93
N PRO A 544 16.72 10.51 -2.95
CA PRO A 544 16.57 11.45 -4.07
C PRO A 544 17.82 12.28 -4.39
N VAL A 545 18.61 12.64 -3.37
CA VAL A 545 19.87 13.37 -3.56
C VAL A 545 20.93 12.53 -4.28
N ILE A 546 21.04 11.24 -3.95
CA ILE A 546 21.94 10.31 -4.63
C ILE A 546 21.52 10.17 -6.10
N GLY A 547 20.22 10.05 -6.37
CA GLY A 547 19.70 10.01 -7.74
C GLY A 547 20.10 11.24 -8.56
N ARG A 548 20.05 12.44 -7.98
CA ARG A 548 20.52 13.67 -8.64
C ARG A 548 22.02 13.63 -8.91
N TRP A 549 22.84 13.23 -7.93
CA TRP A 549 24.29 13.17 -8.15
C TRP A 549 24.70 12.08 -9.15
N ILE A 550 23.96 10.98 -9.25
CA ILE A 550 24.16 9.97 -10.30
C ILE A 550 23.82 10.58 -11.67
N HIS A 551 22.70 11.30 -11.78
CA HIS A 551 22.34 12.02 -13.01
C HIS A 551 23.43 13.03 -13.43
N ASP A 552 23.92 13.84 -12.49
CA ASP A 552 24.98 14.80 -12.75
C ASP A 552 26.26 14.09 -13.24
N ALA A 553 26.67 13.00 -12.56
CA ALA A 553 27.86 12.24 -12.92
C ALA A 553 27.74 11.54 -14.29
N LEU A 554 26.58 10.94 -14.61
CA LEU A 554 26.32 10.34 -15.92
C LEU A 554 26.33 11.41 -17.04
N THR A 555 25.81 12.60 -16.74
CA THR A 555 25.81 13.73 -17.68
C THR A 555 27.24 14.21 -17.96
N GLU A 556 28.06 14.34 -16.92
CA GLU A 556 29.48 14.72 -17.04
C GLU A 556 30.29 13.68 -17.83
N GLU A 557 30.01 12.39 -17.63
CA GLU A 557 30.62 11.29 -18.38
C GLU A 557 30.05 11.12 -19.80
N GLY A 558 29.04 11.91 -20.19
CA GLY A 558 28.42 11.86 -21.52
C GLY A 558 27.62 10.59 -21.79
N VAL A 559 27.16 9.88 -20.76
CA VAL A 559 26.35 8.67 -20.91
C VAL A 559 24.91 9.07 -21.25
N PRO A 560 24.33 8.63 -22.38
CA PRO A 560 22.93 8.89 -22.69
C PRO A 560 22.01 8.22 -21.67
N HIS A 561 21.17 8.99 -20.98
CA HIS A 561 20.26 8.46 -19.96
C HIS A 561 19.05 9.37 -19.75
N THR A 562 18.00 8.82 -19.14
CA THR A 562 16.80 9.55 -18.71
C THR A 562 16.74 9.58 -17.19
N PHE A 563 16.62 10.78 -16.61
CA PHE A 563 16.45 10.94 -15.17
C PHE A 563 14.96 11.04 -14.78
N ALA A 564 14.48 10.06 -14.02
CA ALA A 564 13.09 9.97 -13.57
C ALA A 564 12.98 10.13 -12.04
N PRO A 565 12.93 11.38 -11.51
CA PRO A 565 12.78 11.60 -10.07
C PRO A 565 11.40 11.20 -9.56
N ALA A 566 11.39 10.48 -8.44
CA ALA A 566 10.16 10.11 -7.74
C ALA A 566 9.24 11.34 -7.52
N GLY A 567 7.97 11.21 -7.92
CA GLY A 567 6.97 12.26 -7.78
C GLY A 567 6.88 13.28 -8.92
N GLN A 568 7.68 13.17 -10.00
CA GLN A 568 7.58 14.07 -11.17
C GLN A 568 7.01 13.42 -12.45
N ASN A 569 6.36 12.24 -12.33
CA ASN A 569 5.85 11.48 -13.48
C ASN A 569 4.95 12.31 -14.41
N ALA A 570 4.17 13.26 -13.89
CA ALA A 570 3.29 14.11 -14.70
C ALA A 570 4.05 15.02 -15.69
N LYS A 571 5.15 15.65 -15.27
CA LYS A 571 5.93 16.55 -16.13
C LYS A 571 6.84 15.79 -17.10
N ALA A 572 7.28 14.59 -16.74
CA ALA A 572 8.07 13.73 -17.61
C ALA A 572 7.23 13.16 -18.76
N PHE A 573 5.97 12.78 -18.46
CA PHE A 573 4.98 12.34 -19.44
C PHE A 573 4.59 13.47 -20.42
N GLU A 574 4.34 14.69 -19.94
CA GLU A 574 4.06 15.87 -20.78
C GLU A 574 5.22 16.22 -21.74
N LYS A 575 6.45 15.80 -21.44
CA LYS A 575 7.64 16.02 -22.26
C LYS A 575 8.01 14.83 -23.14
N GLY A 576 7.24 13.74 -23.12
CA GLY A 576 7.52 12.53 -23.90
C GLY A 576 8.80 11.81 -23.49
N LEU A 577 9.23 11.97 -22.23
CA LEU A 577 10.45 11.33 -21.69
C LEU A 577 10.16 9.98 -21.02
N VAL A 578 8.88 9.66 -20.81
CA VAL A 578 8.34 8.39 -20.29
C VAL A 578 7.06 8.07 -21.05
#